data_AF-A0AA38MY94-F1
#
_entry.id   AF-A0AA38MY94-F1
#
_cell.length_a   1.000
_cell.length_b   1.000
_cell.length_c   1.000
_cell.angle_alpha   90.00
_cell.angle_beta   90.00
_cell.angle_gamma   90.00
#
_symmetry.space_group_name_H-M   'P 1'
#
loop_
_entity.id
_entity.type
_entity.pdbx_description
1 polymer ?
#
loop_
_entity_poly.entity_id
_entity_poly.type
_entity_poly.pdbx_seq_one_letter_code
_entity_poly.pdbx_strand_id
1 'polypeptide(L)'
;MYPWNANYHEPPSPDELPPVPAWSTLDTYGWFRGGTNNSSSSSSSRSSRDSYDRESLPDAAAIEASRQEIINLVRRRYDIPESDPVDLTAISDTPDGSRPDATLAKILHLAIAGSPRKKLTLREIFLAIKDRFAWYKNSEDKRWQGSIRHMLSMKAEFVQVPRPFMEPGQGHYWTLNMNLTGDKRVRKR
;
A
#
# COMPACT_ATOMS: atom_id res chain seq x y z
N MET A 1 28.16 -56.14 3.29
CA MET A 1 26.99 -56.30 4.18
C MET A 1 26.61 -54.95 4.76
N TYR A 2 25.61 -54.32 4.17
CA TYR A 2 24.72 -53.35 4.81
C TYR A 2 23.32 -53.68 4.29
N PRO A 3 22.34 -54.02 5.14
CA PRO A 3 21.01 -54.42 4.69
C PRO A 3 20.21 -53.20 4.23
N TRP A 4 19.56 -53.37 3.09
CA TRP A 4 18.67 -52.40 2.46
C TRP A 4 17.33 -52.44 3.22
N ASN A 5 17.15 -51.57 4.20
CA ASN A 5 15.84 -51.39 4.83
C ASN A 5 14.96 -50.56 3.89
N ALA A 6 14.21 -51.27 3.06
CA ALA A 6 13.09 -50.76 2.30
C ALA A 6 11.95 -50.38 3.26
N ASN A 7 11.99 -49.18 3.82
CA ASN A 7 10.83 -48.57 4.44
C ASN A 7 10.05 -47.83 3.34
N TYR A 8 9.29 -48.60 2.56
CA TYR A 8 8.21 -48.06 1.75
C TYR A 8 7.17 -47.50 2.73
N HIS A 9 7.17 -46.19 2.93
CA HIS A 9 6.00 -45.51 3.47
C HIS A 9 4.92 -45.56 2.39
N GLU A 10 4.02 -46.51 2.56
CA GLU A 10 2.77 -46.62 1.83
C GLU A 10 2.00 -45.28 1.95
N PRO A 11 1.56 -44.66 0.84
CA PRO A 11 0.74 -43.47 0.92
C PRO A 11 -0.61 -43.85 1.56
N PRO A 12 -1.15 -43.06 2.49
CA PRO A 12 -2.41 -43.39 3.15
C PRO A 12 -3.57 -43.42 2.13
N SER A 13 -4.37 -44.47 2.24
CA SER A 13 -5.62 -44.69 1.52
C SER A 13 -6.62 -43.53 1.77
N PRO A 14 -7.47 -43.13 0.81
CA PRO A 14 -8.31 -41.92 0.90
C PRO A 14 -9.50 -42.00 1.87
N ASP A 15 -9.53 -42.96 2.80
CA ASP A 15 -10.72 -43.29 3.62
C ASP A 15 -10.61 -42.93 5.12
N GLU A 16 -9.63 -42.11 5.52
CA GLU A 16 -9.47 -41.65 6.93
C GLU A 16 -9.51 -40.11 7.07
N LEU A 17 -10.64 -39.49 6.68
CA LEU A 17 -10.97 -38.14 7.13
C LEU A 17 -11.90 -38.19 8.35
N PRO A 18 -11.63 -37.42 9.44
CA PRO A 18 -12.54 -37.31 10.57
C PRO A 18 -13.83 -36.58 10.17
N PRO A 19 -14.99 -36.88 10.80
CA PRO A 19 -16.22 -36.17 10.53
C PRO A 19 -16.09 -34.69 10.90
N VAL A 20 -16.43 -33.82 9.95
CA VAL A 20 -16.49 -32.37 10.18
C VAL A 20 -17.58 -32.04 11.23
N PRO A 21 -17.31 -31.13 12.19
CA PRO A 21 -18.31 -30.68 13.14
C PRO A 21 -19.43 -29.88 12.46
N ALA A 22 -20.66 -30.12 12.91
CA ALA A 22 -21.94 -29.71 12.31
C ALA A 22 -22.25 -28.18 12.34
N TRP A 23 -21.26 -27.30 12.21
CA TRP A 23 -21.49 -25.85 12.02
C TRP A 23 -21.04 -25.34 10.65
N SER A 24 -20.63 -26.21 9.74
CA SER A 24 -20.34 -25.85 8.35
C SER A 24 -21.12 -26.72 7.38
N THR A 25 -22.40 -26.37 7.16
CA THR A 25 -23.04 -26.14 5.85
C THR A 25 -24.53 -25.89 6.12
N LEU A 26 -24.95 -24.63 6.12
CA LEU A 26 -26.15 -24.15 5.43
C LEU A 26 -26.47 -22.72 5.84
N ASP A 27 -26.54 -21.88 4.82
CA ASP A 27 -27.27 -20.64 4.75
C ASP A 27 -28.53 -20.63 5.63
N THR A 28 -28.58 -19.70 6.58
CA THR A 28 -29.84 -19.30 7.20
C THR A 28 -29.72 -17.89 7.77
N TYR A 29 -30.07 -16.89 6.93
CA TYR A 29 -30.92 -15.75 7.27
C TYR A 29 -31.40 -15.21 5.91
N GLY A 30 -32.61 -15.40 5.42
CA GLY A 30 -33.88 -15.58 6.10
C GLY A 30 -34.78 -14.36 5.91
N TRP A 31 -35.09 -13.96 4.67
CA TRP A 31 -36.16 -12.97 4.38
C TRP A 31 -36.77 -13.19 2.98
N PHE A 32 -37.63 -14.19 2.82
CA PHE A 32 -38.66 -14.15 1.75
C PHE A 32 -40.00 -14.63 2.33
N ARG A 33 -40.81 -13.67 2.78
CA ARG A 33 -42.26 -13.79 2.78
C ARG A 33 -42.77 -13.48 1.37
N GLY A 34 -43.74 -14.27 0.92
CA GLY A 34 -44.37 -14.15 -0.39
C GLY A 34 -45.30 -12.95 -0.57
N GLY A 35 -45.96 -12.96 -1.72
CA GLY A 35 -47.07 -12.07 -2.05
C GLY A 35 -47.14 -11.76 -3.54
N THR A 36 -47.92 -12.54 -4.28
CA THR A 36 -48.34 -12.24 -5.65
C THR A 36 -49.52 -11.29 -5.63
N ASN A 37 -49.40 -10.07 -6.16
CA ASN A 37 -50.56 -9.29 -6.60
C ASN A 37 -50.17 -8.35 -7.74
N ASN A 38 -50.79 -8.60 -8.88
CA ASN A 38 -50.85 -7.74 -10.05
C ASN A 38 -51.84 -6.58 -9.80
N SER A 39 -51.57 -5.38 -10.32
CA SER A 39 -52.54 -4.40 -10.87
C SER A 39 -51.88 -3.04 -11.13
N SER A 40 -51.77 -2.70 -12.43
CA SER A 40 -52.11 -1.40 -13.07
C SER A 40 -52.03 -0.11 -12.23
N SER A 41 -51.39 0.99 -12.66
CA SER A 41 -51.66 1.68 -13.92
C SER A 41 -50.77 2.95 -14.08
N SER A 42 -50.58 3.31 -15.35
CA SER A 42 -50.47 4.68 -15.92
C SER A 42 -49.33 5.64 -15.54
N SER A 43 -48.50 5.88 -16.57
CA SER A 43 -48.06 7.19 -17.09
C SER A 43 -47.33 8.18 -16.17
N SER A 44 -46.08 8.51 -16.55
CA SER A 44 -45.77 9.80 -17.18
C SER A 44 -44.31 9.86 -17.60
N SER A 45 -44.10 10.13 -18.88
CA SER A 45 -42.83 10.48 -19.49
C SER A 45 -42.26 11.75 -18.87
N ARG A 46 -41.04 11.70 -18.33
CA ARG A 46 -40.08 12.81 -18.41
C ARG A 46 -38.68 12.20 -18.51
N SER A 47 -38.04 12.42 -19.65
CA SER A 47 -36.60 12.20 -19.78
C SER A 47 -35.90 13.15 -18.82
N SER A 48 -35.21 12.60 -17.81
CA SER A 48 -34.11 13.30 -17.17
C SER A 48 -32.86 12.53 -17.55
N ARG A 49 -32.38 12.82 -18.76
CA ARG A 49 -31.01 12.54 -19.15
C ARG A 49 -30.11 13.40 -18.26
N ASP A 50 -29.03 12.80 -17.81
CA ASP A 50 -27.87 13.47 -17.22
C ASP A 50 -28.12 14.24 -15.92
N SER A 51 -28.13 13.48 -14.84
CA SER A 51 -27.55 13.98 -13.58
C SER A 51 -26.75 12.84 -12.98
N TYR A 52 -25.60 12.57 -13.61
CA TYR A 52 -24.46 12.14 -12.82
C TYR A 52 -24.28 13.24 -11.79
N ASP A 53 -24.74 13.00 -10.57
CA ASP A 53 -24.23 13.70 -9.40
C ASP A 53 -22.73 13.64 -9.54
N ARG A 54 -22.17 14.78 -9.94
CA ARG A 54 -20.76 15.03 -10.06
C ARG A 54 -20.27 14.97 -8.63
N GLU A 55 -20.04 13.76 -8.11
CA GLU A 55 -19.17 13.55 -6.97
C GLU A 55 -18.00 14.47 -7.23
N SER A 56 -17.86 15.51 -6.40
CA SER A 56 -16.84 16.54 -6.54
C SER A 56 -15.50 15.83 -6.48
N LEU A 57 -15.01 15.40 -7.64
CA LEU A 57 -13.64 15.00 -7.85
C LEU A 57 -12.84 16.12 -7.21
N PRO A 58 -11.95 15.82 -6.24
CA PRO A 58 -11.21 16.85 -5.55
C PRO A 58 -10.58 17.74 -6.62
N ASP A 59 -10.88 19.04 -6.52
CA ASP A 59 -10.42 20.02 -7.51
C ASP A 59 -8.92 19.82 -7.71
N ALA A 60 -8.45 19.87 -8.96
CA ALA A 60 -7.03 19.63 -9.27
C ALA A 60 -6.13 20.56 -8.42
N ALA A 61 -6.63 21.75 -8.10
CA ALA A 61 -6.03 22.69 -7.16
C ALA A 61 -5.88 22.14 -5.73
N ALA A 62 -6.89 21.43 -5.20
CA ALA A 62 -6.82 20.82 -3.87
C ALA A 62 -5.80 19.67 -3.82
N ILE A 63 -5.71 18.87 -4.88
CA ILE A 63 -4.69 17.81 -4.99
C ILE A 63 -3.30 18.45 -5.00
N GLU A 64 -3.09 19.49 -5.80
CA GLU A 64 -1.79 20.15 -5.87
C GLU A 64 -1.45 20.86 -4.54
N ALA A 65 -2.42 21.48 -3.87
CA ALA A 65 -2.23 22.05 -2.54
C ALA A 65 -1.74 21.00 -1.53
N SER A 66 -2.36 19.81 -1.52
CA SER A 66 -1.92 18.72 -0.64
C SER A 66 -0.49 18.24 -0.95
N ARG A 67 -0.08 18.26 -2.23
CA ARG A 67 1.29 17.92 -2.63
C ARG A 67 2.29 18.96 -2.15
N GLN A 68 1.96 20.24 -2.30
CA GLN A 68 2.79 21.34 -1.81
C GLN A 68 2.91 21.33 -0.28
N GLU A 69 1.84 20.98 0.42
CA GLU A 69 1.88 20.80 1.87
C GLU A 69 2.91 19.72 2.28
N ILE A 70 2.90 18.55 1.62
CA ILE A 70 3.89 17.49 1.87
C ILE A 70 5.31 18.02 1.66
N ILE A 71 5.57 18.73 0.56
CA ILE A 71 6.89 19.32 0.28
C ILE A 71 7.31 20.25 1.43
N ASN A 72 6.44 21.17 1.83
CA ASN A 72 6.73 22.17 2.85
C ASN A 72 6.96 21.55 4.24
N LEU A 73 6.20 20.51 4.58
CA LEU A 73 6.40 19.77 5.82
C LEU A 73 7.74 19.02 5.83
N VAL A 74 8.10 18.37 4.71
CA VAL A 74 9.39 17.68 4.58
C VAL A 74 10.56 18.67 4.67
N ARG A 75 10.44 19.83 4.02
CA ARG A 75 11.44 20.91 4.11
C ARG A 75 11.66 21.35 5.55
N ARG A 76 10.57 21.66 6.26
CA ARG A 76 10.63 22.08 7.68
C ARG A 76 11.19 20.98 8.58
N ARG A 77 10.92 19.71 8.28
CA ARG A 77 11.36 18.57 9.10
C ARG A 77 12.86 18.31 8.99
N TYR A 78 13.46 18.63 7.85
CA TYR A 78 14.86 18.34 7.53
C TYR A 78 15.71 19.59 7.27
N ASP A 79 15.17 20.78 7.56
CA ASP A 79 15.82 22.08 7.37
C ASP A 79 16.41 22.26 5.95
N ILE A 80 15.65 21.83 4.93
CA ILE A 80 16.06 21.94 3.52
C ILE A 80 15.69 23.35 3.02
N PRO A 81 16.64 24.12 2.46
CA PRO A 81 16.36 25.45 1.95
C PRO A 81 15.45 25.40 0.72
N GLU A 82 14.70 26.47 0.47
CA GLU A 82 13.77 26.53 -0.68
C GLU A 82 14.47 26.42 -2.05
N SER A 83 15.76 26.75 -2.11
CA SER A 83 16.60 26.59 -3.29
C SER A 83 16.81 25.13 -3.69
N ASP A 84 16.74 24.23 -2.72
CA ASP A 84 17.15 22.85 -2.91
C ASP A 84 15.95 21.94 -3.21
N PRO A 85 16.12 20.96 -4.12
CA PRO A 85 15.07 20.01 -4.44
C PRO A 85 14.80 19.08 -3.25
N VAL A 86 13.52 18.80 -2.98
CA VAL A 86 13.06 17.91 -1.88
C VAL A 86 13.06 16.46 -2.34
N ASP A 87 14.22 16.02 -2.82
CA ASP A 87 14.42 14.74 -3.47
C ASP A 87 15.51 13.95 -2.73
N LEU A 88 15.75 12.72 -3.16
CA LEU A 88 16.84 11.89 -2.64
C LEU A 88 18.23 12.53 -2.83
N THR A 89 18.35 13.55 -3.66
CA THR A 89 19.57 14.32 -3.89
C THR A 89 19.96 15.21 -2.71
N ALA A 90 19.03 15.53 -1.82
CA ALA A 90 19.29 16.29 -0.60
C ALA A 90 20.06 15.47 0.46
N ILE A 91 20.31 14.19 0.22
CA ILE A 91 21.12 13.33 1.09
C ILE A 91 22.56 13.32 0.55
N SER A 92 23.52 13.66 1.41
CA SER A 92 24.94 13.55 1.11
C SER A 92 25.34 12.10 0.86
N ASP A 93 26.06 11.87 -0.24
CA ASP A 93 26.60 10.54 -0.54
C ASP A 93 27.79 10.24 0.36
N THR A 94 27.89 9.00 0.83
CA THR A 94 29.06 8.56 1.58
C THR A 94 30.18 8.22 0.59
N PRO A 95 31.42 8.74 0.75
CA PRO A 95 32.48 8.60 -0.24
C PRO A 95 32.87 7.15 -0.56
N ASP A 96 32.61 6.21 0.35
CA ASP A 96 33.02 4.80 0.20
C ASP A 96 31.94 3.90 -0.41
N GLY A 97 30.85 4.46 -0.95
CA GLY A 97 29.72 3.67 -1.42
C GLY A 97 29.05 2.86 -0.31
N SER A 98 29.29 3.24 0.94
CA SER A 98 28.70 2.66 2.14
C SER A 98 27.27 3.17 2.33
N ARG A 99 26.57 2.59 3.31
CA ARG A 99 25.19 2.98 3.61
C ARG A 99 25.13 4.50 3.90
N PRO A 100 24.15 5.23 3.35
CA PRO A 100 23.98 6.65 3.64
C PRO A 100 23.80 6.89 5.14
N ASP A 101 24.39 7.97 5.66
CA ASP A 101 24.23 8.40 7.06
C ASP A 101 22.81 8.95 7.36
N ALA A 102 21.93 8.91 6.36
CA ALA A 102 20.53 9.24 6.53
C ALA A 102 19.75 8.09 7.20
N THR A 103 18.84 8.45 8.09
CA THR A 103 17.85 7.50 8.60
C THR A 103 16.98 6.98 7.45
N LEU A 104 16.57 5.71 7.54
CA LEU A 104 15.68 5.11 6.55
C LEU A 104 14.40 5.95 6.37
N ALA A 105 13.86 6.51 7.46
CA ALA A 105 12.69 7.39 7.41
C ALA A 105 12.96 8.64 6.55
N LYS A 106 14.11 9.30 6.73
CA LYS A 106 14.53 10.44 5.90
C LYS A 106 14.63 10.06 4.43
N ILE A 107 15.21 8.90 4.12
CA ILE A 107 15.28 8.37 2.74
C ILE A 107 13.88 8.20 2.15
N LEU A 108 12.94 7.57 2.87
CA LEU A 108 11.59 7.37 2.36
C LEU A 108 10.79 8.66 2.25
N HIS A 109 10.95 9.59 3.19
CA HIS A 109 10.30 10.90 3.12
C HIS A 109 10.72 11.64 1.87
N LEU A 110 12.04 11.71 1.59
CA LEU A 110 12.57 12.38 0.41
C LEU A 110 12.25 11.63 -0.90
N ALA A 111 12.22 10.29 -0.88
CA ALA A 111 11.79 9.53 -2.06
C ALA A 111 10.34 9.83 -2.45
N ILE A 112 9.41 9.80 -1.49
CA ILE A 112 7.99 10.04 -1.75
C ILE A 112 7.77 11.53 -2.05
N ALA A 113 8.37 12.43 -1.27
CA ALA A 113 8.25 13.87 -1.45
C ALA A 113 8.88 14.38 -2.75
N GLY A 114 9.90 13.70 -3.29
CA GLY A 114 10.48 14.08 -4.58
C GLY A 114 9.68 13.59 -5.78
N SER A 115 8.79 12.62 -5.59
CA SER A 115 7.96 12.13 -6.69
C SER A 115 6.99 13.21 -7.21
N PRO A 116 6.66 13.24 -8.51
CA PRO A 116 5.76 14.25 -9.08
C PRO A 116 4.34 14.15 -8.51
N ARG A 117 3.90 12.93 -8.16
CA ARG A 117 2.56 12.68 -7.61
C ARG A 117 2.52 12.70 -6.07
N LYS A 118 3.66 12.93 -5.39
CA LYS A 118 3.86 12.75 -3.93
C LYS A 118 3.36 11.42 -3.39
N LYS A 119 3.40 10.40 -4.26
CA LYS A 119 2.96 9.04 -3.99
C LYS A 119 3.76 8.09 -4.86
N LEU A 120 4.21 7.00 -4.27
CA LEU A 120 5.00 5.98 -4.96
C LEU A 120 4.54 4.59 -4.54
N THR A 121 4.64 3.64 -5.44
CA THR A 121 4.51 2.23 -5.10
C THR A 121 5.75 1.70 -4.41
N LEU A 122 5.61 0.57 -3.74
CA LEU A 122 6.74 -0.14 -3.14
C LEU A 122 7.85 -0.42 -4.18
N ARG A 123 7.48 -0.77 -5.42
CA ARG A 123 8.44 -1.02 -6.50
C ARG A 123 9.19 0.26 -6.89
N GLU A 124 8.48 1.36 -7.06
CA GLU A 124 9.10 2.65 -7.41
C GLU A 124 10.02 3.15 -6.30
N ILE A 125 9.64 2.97 -5.02
CA ILE A 125 10.51 3.29 -3.88
C ILE A 125 11.82 2.49 -3.96
N PHE A 126 11.75 1.19 -4.26
CA PHE A 126 12.96 0.38 -4.42
C PHE A 126 13.83 0.88 -5.57
N LEU A 127 13.23 1.29 -6.68
CA LEU A 127 13.97 1.81 -7.82
C LEU A 127 14.63 3.15 -7.50
N ALA A 128 13.89 4.10 -6.91
CA ALA A 128 14.41 5.42 -6.56
C ALA A 128 15.62 5.34 -5.61
N ILE A 129 15.56 4.46 -4.60
CA ILE A 129 16.66 4.27 -3.65
C ILE A 129 17.87 3.61 -4.32
N LYS A 130 17.65 2.59 -5.17
CA LYS A 130 18.72 1.92 -5.91
C LYS A 130 19.40 2.82 -6.94
N ASP A 131 18.63 3.71 -7.55
CA ASP A 131 19.13 4.65 -8.55
C ASP A 131 20.03 5.69 -7.90
N ARG A 132 19.64 6.18 -6.72
CA ARG A 132 20.44 7.17 -5.99
C ARG A 132 21.70 6.59 -5.32
N PHE A 133 21.58 5.46 -4.63
CA PHE A 133 22.61 5.01 -3.69
C PHE A 133 23.26 3.69 -4.15
N ALA A 134 24.56 3.75 -4.42
CA ALA A 134 25.34 2.59 -4.89
C ALA A 134 25.27 1.38 -3.94
N TRP A 135 25.23 1.63 -2.62
CA TRP A 135 25.11 0.57 -1.61
C TRP A 135 23.90 -0.34 -1.83
N TYR A 136 22.73 0.26 -2.09
CA TYR A 136 21.48 -0.49 -2.31
C TYR A 136 21.41 -1.11 -3.72
N LYS A 137 22.19 -0.58 -4.68
CA LYS A 137 22.29 -1.11 -6.04
C LYS A 137 23.06 -2.44 -6.08
N ASN A 138 24.19 -2.49 -5.39
CA ASN A 138 25.12 -3.62 -5.40
C ASN A 138 24.82 -4.66 -4.31
N SER A 139 23.85 -4.40 -3.43
CA SER A 139 23.38 -5.37 -2.45
C SER A 139 22.63 -6.51 -3.15
N GLU A 140 23.26 -7.69 -3.27
CA GLU A 140 22.59 -8.94 -3.67
C GLU A 140 21.47 -9.34 -2.70
N ASP A 141 21.66 -9.02 -1.42
CA ASP A 141 20.71 -9.35 -0.36
C ASP A 141 19.49 -8.42 -0.36
N LYS A 142 18.29 -9.01 -0.52
CA LYS A 142 16.99 -8.32 -0.38
C LYS A 142 16.65 -7.92 1.07
N ARG A 143 17.59 -8.01 2.02
CA ARG A 143 17.41 -7.67 3.44
C ARG A 143 16.94 -6.22 3.62
N TRP A 144 17.55 -5.28 2.92
CA TRP A 144 17.18 -3.86 2.99
C TRP A 144 15.73 -3.59 2.52
N GLN A 145 15.22 -4.39 1.56
CA GLN A 145 13.83 -4.28 1.11
C GLN A 145 12.85 -4.70 2.22
N GLY A 146 13.23 -5.67 3.05
CA GLY A 146 12.48 -6.05 4.24
C GLY A 146 12.38 -4.90 5.24
N SER A 147 13.50 -4.20 5.48
CA SER A 147 13.53 -3.02 6.35
C SER A 147 12.64 -1.89 5.83
N ILE A 148 12.60 -1.64 4.52
CA ILE A 148 11.70 -0.65 3.91
C ILE A 148 10.23 -1.04 4.12
N ARG A 149 9.86 -2.29 3.81
CA ARG A 149 8.48 -2.78 4.01
C ARG A 149 8.05 -2.64 5.46
N HIS A 150 8.94 -3.02 6.39
CA HIS A 150 8.69 -2.91 7.81
C HIS A 150 8.42 -1.46 8.21
N MET A 151 9.25 -0.52 7.78
CA MET A 151 9.12 0.89 8.15
C MET A 151 7.85 1.54 7.60
N LEU A 152 7.47 1.26 6.34
CA LEU A 152 6.20 1.68 5.75
C LEU A 152 4.99 1.19 6.57
N SER A 153 5.08 -0.02 7.13
CA SER A 153 4.04 -0.59 7.99
C SER A 153 4.07 -0.11 9.45
N MET A 154 5.24 0.34 9.93
CA MET A 154 5.46 0.70 11.33
C MET A 154 5.08 2.16 11.62
N LYS A 155 5.50 3.09 10.77
CA LYS A 155 5.29 4.54 10.98
C LYS A 155 3.92 4.98 10.46
N ALA A 156 3.22 5.80 11.26
CA ALA A 156 1.91 6.35 10.91
C ALA A 156 1.97 7.35 9.76
N GLU A 157 3.11 8.00 9.59
CA GLU A 157 3.38 8.98 8.54
C GLU A 157 3.22 8.38 7.13
N PHE A 158 3.50 7.09 6.93
CA PHE A 158 3.32 6.46 5.62
C PHE A 158 1.89 5.94 5.46
N VAL A 159 1.08 6.52 4.60
CA VAL A 159 -0.31 6.08 4.39
C VAL A 159 -0.41 5.23 3.13
N GLN A 160 -1.15 4.13 3.22
CA GLN A 160 -1.43 3.26 2.08
C GLN A 160 -2.69 3.76 1.38
N VAL A 161 -2.58 4.06 0.09
CA VAL A 161 -3.67 4.57 -0.75
C VAL A 161 -4.00 3.52 -1.82
N PRO A 162 -5.28 3.11 -1.95
CA PRO A 162 -5.68 2.18 -2.99
C PRO A 162 -5.41 2.76 -4.37
N ARG A 163 -5.02 1.89 -5.31
CA ARG A 163 -4.85 2.29 -6.70
C ARG A 163 -6.23 2.48 -7.35
N PRO A 164 -6.37 3.42 -8.30
CA PRO A 164 -7.58 3.51 -9.11
C PRO A 164 -7.79 2.19 -9.85
N PHE A 165 -9.02 1.69 -9.90
CA PHE A 165 -9.36 0.44 -10.59
C PHE A 165 -8.98 0.45 -12.08
N MET A 166 -8.92 1.64 -12.69
CA MET A 166 -8.58 1.82 -14.10
C MET A 166 -7.07 1.72 -14.42
N GLU A 167 -6.17 1.76 -13.43
CA GLU A 167 -4.72 1.60 -13.65
C GLU A 167 -4.32 0.12 -13.38
N PRO A 168 -4.08 -0.71 -14.41
CA PRO A 168 -3.61 -2.08 -14.19
C PRO A 168 -2.22 -2.05 -13.56
N GLY A 169 -2.10 -2.61 -12.36
CA GLY A 169 -0.81 -2.75 -11.67
C GLY A 169 -0.95 -3.31 -10.26
N GLN A 170 0.08 -4.02 -9.83
CA GLN A 170 0.08 -4.69 -8.54
C GLN A 170 0.41 -3.71 -7.39
N GLY A 171 -0.36 -3.81 -6.30
CA GLY A 171 -0.05 -3.18 -5.03
C GLY A 171 -0.80 -1.87 -4.78
N HIS A 172 -0.25 -1.08 -3.87
CA HIS A 172 -0.86 0.16 -3.39
C HIS A 172 0.12 1.32 -3.54
N TYR A 173 -0.41 2.54 -3.62
CA TYR A 173 0.40 3.73 -3.51
C TYR A 173 0.72 3.98 -2.03
N TRP A 174 1.91 4.46 -1.75
CA TRP A 174 2.33 4.97 -0.46
C TRP A 174 2.44 6.48 -0.57
N THR A 175 1.69 7.17 0.27
CA THR A 175 1.75 8.63 0.44
C THR A 175 2.35 8.97 1.78
N LEU A 176 2.79 10.21 1.91
CA LEU A 176 3.29 10.76 3.17
C LEU A 176 2.24 11.67 3.79
N ASN A 177 1.97 11.46 5.07
CA ASN A 177 1.15 12.34 5.89
C ASN A 177 1.96 12.74 7.13
N MET A 178 2.67 13.87 7.03
CA MET A 178 3.50 14.39 8.12
C MET A 178 2.70 15.00 9.28
N ASN A 179 1.37 15.12 9.15
CA ASN A 179 0.52 15.55 10.27
C ASN A 179 0.30 14.40 11.29
N LEU A 180 0.55 13.15 10.90
CA LEU A 180 0.43 11.99 11.78
C LEU A 180 1.76 11.73 12.51
N THR A 181 1.86 12.13 13.78
CA THR A 181 2.99 11.76 14.63
C THR A 181 2.69 10.48 15.41
N GLY A 182 3.50 9.43 15.22
CA GLY A 182 3.42 8.19 16.02
C GLY A 182 3.63 6.87 15.25
N ASP A 183 3.58 5.76 15.98
CA ASP A 183 3.59 4.41 15.39
C ASP A 183 2.15 3.93 15.18
N LYS A 184 1.86 3.28 14.04
CA LYS A 184 0.49 2.85 13.66
C LYS A 184 -0.14 1.83 14.62
N ARG A 185 0.70 1.13 15.39
CA ARG A 185 0.25 0.04 16.26
C ARG A 185 0.11 0.59 17.68
N VAL A 186 -1.12 0.90 18.07
CA VAL A 186 -1.48 0.85 19.49
C VAL A 186 -1.33 -0.61 19.90
N ARG A 187 -0.25 -0.95 20.61
CA ARG A 187 -0.14 -2.26 21.26
C ARG A 187 -1.30 -2.35 22.25
N LYS A 188 -2.29 -3.19 21.98
CA LYS A 188 -3.29 -3.59 22.98
C LYS A 188 -2.50 -4.24 24.11
N ARG A 189 -2.45 -3.58 25.27
CA ARG A 189 -1.94 -4.15 26.51
C ARG A 189 -2.93 -5.16 27.07
#